data_AF-A0A0R1MDV0-F1
#
_entry.id   AF-A0A0R1MDV0-F1
#
_cell.length_a   1.000
_cell.length_b   1.000
_cell.length_c   1.000
_cell.angle_alpha   90.00
_cell.angle_beta   90.00
_cell.angle_gamma   90.00
#
_symmetry.space_group_name_H-M   'P 1'
#
loop_
_entity.id
_entity.type
_entity.pdbx_description
1 polymer ?
#
loop_
_entity_poly.entity_id
_entity_poly.type
_entity_poly.pdbx_seq_one_letter_code
_entity_poly.pdbx_strand_id
1 'polypeptide(L)'
;MFELSEDQIESVPEYRPFDILITSGDSENGFFELPELEDYEIQNRRDYSESDDVNSYSFNQNYCIYTNSWEDKKSSVDLQTVPLTPGYYTVRVKENNGQTFFAYWYISPKELTTPEWQVMRDDVERMVKGLALDYSKKMRSKVKSIEGAHTMSILDDDTAFLVEQETRIRYAIETLRNEAKYQISKAYSWVSAGLKNEIDQQTIRKIGERPDKRGMLYTPQRYLEYDVAANQWLKLFLTRLVKFCGKQIAYNCQIEIATKDDYNGQHKYEQQWTKSERIHFEKNFINNLTELQKATTILKKLQEYLRLVLEDAFLKNASMPSNTALPKALMLNASYNVLYRIYMVLFQQKKQFTLARSYRRYWKKTAQLYEIWTFINVMKSLIRQDFEPIGGWIYDTHGKNKDLPFLTEGTQVSFSSSELFINLTYNETIPSNRCRVSASRPLITVSDRNKPDIRIDVFDIEKRYLGSVLLDAKYIKLISILKKVKSFDKNKGLRDQFTSYVNDTSSPFHDNYPYIEDMRPVRALLVLYPTNNSEDVVKEESRYTGKNVRYIQMRPGEDFVELDSILSENISKIQDRSNIFEMFDLHNSKN
;
A
#
# COMPACT_ATOMS: atom_id res chain seq x y z
N MET A 1 -14.55 -9.78 28.56
CA MET A 1 -14.79 -9.21 27.21
C MET A 1 -15.33 -7.82 27.48
N PHE A 2 -14.51 -6.78 27.31
CA PHE A 2 -14.97 -5.40 27.43
C PHE A 2 -15.07 -4.88 26.00
N GLU A 3 -16.30 -4.76 25.50
CA GLU A 3 -16.58 -4.01 24.28
C GLU A 3 -16.62 -2.53 24.67
N LEU A 4 -15.68 -1.74 24.14
CA LEU A 4 -15.78 -0.29 24.19
C LEU A 4 -16.92 0.13 23.27
N SER A 5 -17.96 0.77 23.82
CA SER A 5 -19.00 1.40 23.01
C SER A 5 -18.43 2.63 22.30
N GLU A 6 -18.84 2.90 21.04
CA GLU A 6 -18.36 4.06 20.27
C GLU A 6 -18.53 5.39 21.01
N ASP A 7 -19.56 5.51 21.88
CA ASP A 7 -19.83 6.69 22.71
C ASP A 7 -18.74 7.00 23.76
N GLN A 8 -17.81 6.09 24.01
CA GLN A 8 -16.69 6.26 24.95
C GLN A 8 -15.40 6.73 24.26
N ILE A 9 -15.40 6.88 22.94
CA ILE A 9 -14.23 7.25 22.14
C ILE A 9 -14.37 8.70 21.68
N GLU A 10 -13.53 9.58 22.21
CA GLU A 10 -13.48 10.98 21.79
C GLU A 10 -13.06 11.10 20.32
N SER A 11 -13.77 11.94 19.55
CA SER A 11 -13.46 12.19 18.15
C SER A 11 -12.91 13.60 17.92
N VAL A 12 -11.74 13.69 17.29
CA VAL A 12 -11.09 14.94 16.92
C VAL A 12 -11.02 15.05 15.39
N PRO A 13 -11.55 16.14 14.79
CA PRO A 13 -11.43 16.35 13.35
C PRO A 13 -9.97 16.48 12.88
N GLU A 14 -9.65 15.91 11.72
CA GLU A 14 -8.37 16.05 11.05
C GLU A 14 -8.03 17.54 10.84
N TYR A 15 -6.76 17.91 11.07
CA TYR A 15 -6.26 19.30 11.02
C TYR A 15 -6.86 20.26 12.06
N ARG A 16 -7.53 19.78 13.11
CA ARG A 16 -7.95 20.61 14.25
C ARG A 16 -6.84 20.62 15.31
N PRO A 17 -6.32 21.78 15.73
CA PRO A 17 -5.39 21.86 16.86
C PRO A 17 -5.97 21.27 18.13
N PHE A 18 -5.18 20.49 18.86
CA PHE A 18 -5.57 19.91 20.14
C PHE A 18 -4.37 19.50 20.99
N ASP A 19 -4.61 19.47 22.30
CA ASP A 19 -3.68 18.99 23.30
C ASP A 19 -4.27 17.78 24.02
N ILE A 20 -3.42 17.03 24.73
CA ILE A 20 -3.83 15.96 25.62
C ILE A 20 -3.34 16.19 27.05
N LEU A 21 -4.24 15.97 28.00
CA LEU A 21 -3.97 15.96 29.43
C LEU A 21 -4.49 14.64 30.01
N ILE A 22 -3.61 13.89 30.68
CA ILE A 22 -3.99 12.71 31.45
C ILE A 22 -3.72 13.00 32.91
N THR A 23 -4.78 12.97 33.70
CA THR A 23 -4.72 13.26 35.13
C THR A 23 -4.59 12.00 35.96
N SER A 24 -3.65 11.98 36.90
CA SER A 24 -3.52 10.93 37.92
C SER A 24 -3.46 11.56 39.31
N GLY A 25 -4.19 10.97 40.27
CA GLY A 25 -4.09 11.33 41.68
C GLY A 25 -2.77 10.90 42.33
N ASP A 26 -2.04 9.99 41.69
CA ASP A 26 -0.70 9.53 42.10
C ASP A 26 0.26 9.75 40.92
N SER A 27 0.76 10.99 40.80
CA SER A 27 1.58 11.42 39.66
C SER A 27 3.01 10.90 39.68
N GLU A 28 3.48 10.37 40.81
CA GLU A 28 4.85 9.89 40.98
C GLU A 28 5.01 8.40 40.58
N ASN A 29 3.91 7.66 40.42
CA ASN A 29 3.92 6.18 40.33
C ASN A 29 3.49 5.57 38.98
N GLY A 30 3.67 6.28 37.87
CA GLY A 30 3.47 5.69 36.55
C GLY A 30 3.73 6.63 35.38
N PHE A 31 3.45 6.14 34.19
CA PHE A 31 3.57 6.91 32.94
C PHE A 31 2.53 6.42 31.93
N PHE A 32 2.32 7.21 30.89
CA PHE A 32 1.57 6.77 29.73
C PHE A 32 2.42 6.79 28.46
N GLU A 33 2.00 6.03 27.47
CA GLU A 33 2.60 5.94 26.15
C GLU A 33 1.55 6.27 25.09
N LEU A 34 2.01 6.90 24.02
CA LEU A 34 1.26 7.11 22.77
C LEU A 34 2.01 6.38 21.65
N PRO A 35 1.80 5.05 21.49
CA PRO A 35 2.56 4.22 20.56
C PRO A 35 2.46 4.68 19.10
N GLU A 36 1.35 5.31 18.74
CA GLU A 36 1.09 5.82 17.40
C GLU A 36 1.84 7.11 17.08
N LEU A 37 2.43 7.76 18.09
CA LEU A 37 3.11 9.06 17.97
C LEU A 37 4.63 8.96 18.23
N GLU A 38 5.25 7.78 18.08
CA GLU A 38 6.71 7.60 18.20
C GLU A 38 7.51 8.48 17.24
N ASP A 39 7.05 8.59 15.99
CA ASP A 39 7.71 9.38 14.95
C ASP A 39 7.39 10.88 15.05
N TYR A 40 6.59 11.30 16.02
CA TYR A 40 6.18 12.69 16.20
C TYR A 40 7.07 13.34 17.28
N GLU A 41 7.63 14.50 16.97
CA GLU A 41 8.27 15.36 17.97
C GLU A 41 7.18 16.01 18.83
N ILE A 42 7.11 15.61 20.10
CA ILE A 42 6.17 16.17 21.09
C ILE A 42 7.00 16.73 22.24
N GLN A 43 6.79 17.99 22.58
CA GLN A 43 7.53 18.66 23.64
C GLN A 43 7.37 17.96 24.98
N ASN A 44 8.45 17.95 25.77
CA ASN A 44 8.48 17.37 27.13
C ASN A 44 8.20 15.85 27.18
N ARG A 45 8.29 15.15 26.04
CA ARG A 45 8.35 13.69 26.00
C ARG A 45 9.65 13.23 26.66
N ARG A 46 9.59 12.19 27.49
CA ARG A 46 10.79 11.61 28.10
C ARG A 46 11.45 10.65 27.11
N ASP A 47 12.68 10.98 26.70
CA ASP A 47 13.55 10.11 25.92
C ASP A 47 14.47 9.34 26.89
N TYR A 48 13.97 8.30 27.57
CA TYR A 48 14.82 7.49 28.43
C TYR A 48 15.67 6.51 27.59
N SER A 49 16.97 6.77 27.54
CA SER A 49 17.98 5.85 27.01
C SER A 49 18.55 5.02 28.17
N GLU A 50 17.96 3.85 28.47
CA GLU A 50 18.64 2.71 29.15
C GLU A 50 17.72 1.53 29.54
N SER A 51 16.41 1.56 29.27
CA SER A 51 15.53 0.38 29.42
C SER A 51 14.41 0.40 28.38
N ASP A 52 13.77 -0.76 28.13
CA ASP A 52 12.80 -1.07 27.05
C ASP A 52 11.57 -0.12 26.90
N ASP A 53 11.46 0.94 27.69
CA ASP A 53 10.35 1.91 27.70
C ASP A 53 10.75 3.24 27.06
N VAL A 54 11.13 3.18 25.78
CA VAL A 54 11.28 4.37 24.92
C VAL A 54 9.91 5.05 24.80
N ASN A 55 9.86 6.39 24.75
CA ASN A 55 8.68 7.17 24.37
C ASN A 55 7.54 7.35 25.41
N SER A 56 7.87 7.58 26.69
CA SER A 56 6.90 7.78 27.78
C SER A 56 6.55 9.25 28.09
N TYR A 57 5.39 9.45 28.70
CA TYR A 57 4.80 10.74 29.07
C TYR A 57 4.41 10.75 30.55
N SER A 58 4.54 11.92 31.20
CA SER A 58 4.20 12.14 32.61
C SER A 58 2.73 12.49 32.78
N PHE A 59 2.10 12.07 33.87
CA PHE A 59 0.76 12.54 34.22
C PHE A 59 0.74 14.03 34.62
N ASN A 60 -0.45 14.63 34.60
CA ASN A 60 -0.74 16.00 35.04
C ASN A 60 0.03 17.09 34.26
N GLN A 61 0.48 16.77 33.05
CA GLN A 61 1.10 17.71 32.11
C GLN A 61 0.30 17.78 30.82
N ASN A 62 0.16 18.98 30.25
CA ASN A 62 -0.47 19.18 28.97
C ASN A 62 0.55 18.97 27.84
N TYR A 63 0.19 18.17 26.83
CA TYR A 63 1.03 17.87 25.68
C TYR A 63 0.36 18.33 24.40
N CYS A 64 1.02 19.21 23.64
CA CYS A 64 0.54 19.63 22.33
C CYS A 64 0.71 18.51 21.31
N ILE A 65 -0.39 17.98 20.80
CA ILE A 65 -0.39 16.89 19.81
C ILE A 65 -0.39 17.44 18.39
N TYR A 66 -1.11 18.55 18.15
CA TYR A 66 -1.12 19.21 16.86
C TYR A 66 -1.45 20.71 16.98
N THR A 67 -0.71 21.55 16.26
CA THR A 67 -1.03 22.97 16.04
C THR A 67 -0.93 23.37 14.57
N ASN A 68 -1.61 24.45 14.21
CA ASN A 68 -1.59 25.01 12.86
C ASN A 68 -0.31 25.84 12.63
N SER A 69 0.47 25.49 11.61
CA SER A 69 1.70 26.21 11.23
C SER A 69 1.49 27.66 10.74
N TRP A 70 0.23 28.09 10.54
CA TRP A 70 -0.11 29.40 9.96
C TRP A 70 -0.44 30.47 11.01
N GLU A 71 -0.96 30.09 12.17
CA GLU A 71 -1.36 31.03 13.23
C GLU A 71 -0.16 31.45 14.09
N ASP A 72 0.83 30.57 14.27
CA ASP A 72 1.94 30.78 15.21
C ASP A 72 3.30 31.12 14.57
N LYS A 73 3.32 31.65 13.34
CA LYS A 73 4.57 32.02 12.62
C LYS A 73 5.47 33.02 13.37
N LYS A 74 5.03 33.59 14.49
CA LYS A 74 5.81 34.50 15.33
C LYS A 74 6.32 33.90 16.65
N SER A 75 6.03 32.63 16.99
CA SER A 75 6.50 32.03 18.26
C SER A 75 6.75 30.51 18.24
N SER A 76 6.37 29.75 17.21
CA SER A 76 6.48 28.28 17.22
C SER A 76 7.82 27.76 16.68
N VAL A 77 8.87 27.76 17.50
CA VAL A 77 10.13 27.08 17.09
C VAL A 77 10.08 25.58 17.41
N ASP A 78 9.21 25.12 18.31
CA ASP A 78 9.26 23.76 18.85
C ASP A 78 7.91 23.02 18.96
N LEU A 79 6.81 23.52 18.39
CA LEU A 79 5.49 22.86 18.47
C LEU A 79 5.26 21.85 17.33
N GLN A 80 4.46 20.81 17.60
CA GLN A 80 4.13 19.75 16.65
C GLN A 80 3.12 20.24 15.58
N THR A 81 3.58 20.39 14.34
CA THR A 81 2.73 20.84 13.22
C THR A 81 2.33 19.74 12.23
N VAL A 82 2.71 18.49 12.47
CA VAL A 82 2.38 17.37 11.58
C VAL A 82 0.96 16.85 11.90
N PRO A 83 0.02 16.89 10.94
CA PRO A 83 -1.35 16.43 11.17
C PRO A 83 -1.41 14.91 11.34
N LEU A 84 -2.34 14.48 12.19
CA LEU A 84 -2.69 13.08 12.37
C LEU A 84 -3.62 12.61 11.24
N THR A 85 -3.52 11.34 10.87
CA THR A 85 -4.34 10.72 9.81
C THR A 85 -5.59 10.08 10.41
N PRO A 86 -6.72 10.00 9.69
CA PRO A 86 -7.92 9.37 10.22
C PRO A 86 -7.69 7.93 10.68
N GLY A 87 -8.18 7.60 11.87
CA GLY A 87 -7.91 6.33 12.53
C GLY A 87 -8.02 6.40 14.05
N TYR A 88 -7.95 5.24 14.68
CA TYR A 88 -7.90 5.13 16.14
C TYR A 88 -6.47 5.26 16.63
N TYR A 89 -6.31 5.97 17.73
CA TYR A 89 -5.05 6.15 18.43
C TYR A 89 -5.20 5.64 19.86
N THR A 90 -4.11 5.10 20.42
CA THR A 90 -4.14 4.42 21.72
C THR A 90 -3.41 5.25 22.76
N VAL A 91 -4.02 5.38 23.93
CA VAL A 91 -3.33 5.70 25.18
C VAL A 91 -3.07 4.41 25.93
N ARG A 92 -1.81 4.13 26.24
CA ARG A 92 -1.45 3.04 27.15
C ARG A 92 -0.96 3.64 28.45
N VAL A 93 -1.66 3.36 29.54
CA VAL A 93 -1.26 3.80 30.88
C VAL A 93 -0.63 2.61 31.59
N LYS A 94 0.62 2.75 32.04
CA LYS A 94 1.33 1.75 32.84
C LYS A 94 1.47 2.27 34.27
N GLU A 95 0.85 1.56 35.20
CA GLU A 95 1.04 1.80 36.64
C GLU A 95 2.17 0.91 37.17
N ASN A 96 2.91 1.37 38.18
CA ASN A 96 4.02 0.62 38.81
C ASN A 96 3.58 -0.73 39.43
N ASN A 97 2.28 -0.91 39.67
CA ASN A 97 1.70 -2.19 40.14
C ASN A 97 1.62 -3.27 39.04
N GLY A 98 2.06 -2.98 37.82
CA GLY A 98 2.04 -3.90 36.68
C GLY A 98 0.71 -3.94 35.93
N GLN A 99 -0.29 -3.14 36.32
CA GLN A 99 -1.54 -2.99 35.58
C GLN A 99 -1.33 -2.06 34.39
N THR A 100 -1.96 -2.42 33.27
CA THR A 100 -1.94 -1.63 32.05
C THR A 100 -3.36 -1.31 31.63
N PHE A 101 -3.69 -0.02 31.56
CA PHE A 101 -4.97 0.46 31.08
C PHE A 101 -4.84 0.97 29.65
N PHE A 102 -5.95 0.90 28.91
CA PHE A 102 -6.03 1.34 27.53
C PHE A 102 -7.21 2.29 27.36
N ALA A 103 -6.97 3.42 26.70
CA ALA A 103 -7.99 4.32 26.22
C ALA A 103 -7.74 4.61 24.73
N TYR A 104 -8.78 5.09 24.04
CA TYR A 104 -8.73 5.33 22.60
C TYR A 104 -9.34 6.68 22.26
N TRP A 105 -8.81 7.31 21.22
CA TRP A 105 -9.46 8.43 20.53
C TRP A 105 -9.46 8.19 19.02
N TYR A 106 -10.34 8.89 18.31
CA TYR A 106 -10.52 8.74 16.87
C TYR A 106 -10.28 10.07 16.14
N ILE A 107 -9.40 10.05 15.14
CA ILE A 107 -9.27 11.17 14.21
C ILE A 107 -10.28 10.99 13.09
N SER A 108 -11.22 11.93 12.96
CA SER A 108 -12.25 11.91 11.92
C SER A 108 -11.82 12.68 10.67
N PRO A 109 -12.17 12.23 9.45
CA PRO A 109 -11.86 12.97 8.22
C PRO A 109 -12.49 14.38 8.24
N LYS A 110 -11.76 15.37 7.73
CA LYS A 110 -12.21 16.77 7.78
C LYS A 110 -13.41 17.09 6.88
N GLU A 111 -13.42 16.62 5.64
CA GLU A 111 -14.39 17.03 4.61
C GLU A 111 -15.31 15.89 4.13
N LEU A 112 -15.06 14.66 4.59
CA LEU A 112 -15.84 13.47 4.25
C LEU A 112 -16.42 12.84 5.52
N THR A 113 -17.55 12.16 5.38
CA THR A 113 -18.03 11.29 6.48
C THR A 113 -17.16 10.04 6.60
N THR A 114 -17.13 9.40 7.77
CA THR A 114 -16.39 8.14 7.97
C THR A 114 -16.79 7.06 6.94
N PRO A 115 -18.09 6.85 6.63
CA PRO A 115 -18.50 5.94 5.55
C PRO A 115 -17.95 6.34 4.18
N GLU A 116 -18.02 7.61 3.78
CA GLU A 116 -17.48 8.07 2.49
C GLU A 116 -15.97 7.84 2.38
N TRP A 117 -15.25 8.14 3.45
CA TRP A 117 -13.81 7.89 3.50
C TRP A 117 -13.49 6.40 3.39
N GLN A 118 -14.30 5.52 3.99
CA GLN A 118 -14.15 4.06 3.83
C GLN A 118 -14.43 3.61 2.39
N VAL A 119 -15.44 4.16 1.72
CA VAL A 119 -15.72 3.87 0.30
C VAL A 119 -14.54 4.28 -0.58
N MET A 120 -14.01 5.50 -0.38
CA MET A 120 -12.85 6.02 -1.11
C MET A 120 -11.65 5.07 -0.99
N ARG A 121 -11.34 4.68 0.24
CA ARG A 121 -10.26 3.76 0.56
C ARG A 121 -10.46 2.39 -0.09
N ASP A 122 -11.65 1.82 0.04
CA ASP A 122 -11.95 0.49 -0.47
C ASP A 122 -11.94 0.44 -2.00
N ASP A 123 -12.30 1.55 -2.66
CA ASP A 123 -12.17 1.69 -4.12
C ASP A 123 -10.72 1.72 -4.59
N VAL A 124 -9.84 2.45 -3.87
CA VAL A 124 -8.39 2.48 -4.16
C VAL A 124 -7.77 1.09 -3.96
N GLU A 125 -8.06 0.42 -2.85
CA GLU A 125 -7.56 -0.93 -2.55
C GLU A 125 -8.10 -2.00 -3.52
N ARG A 126 -9.33 -1.82 -4.02
CA ARG A 126 -9.91 -2.72 -5.04
C ARG A 126 -9.19 -2.61 -6.37
N MET A 127 -8.73 -1.41 -6.73
CA MET A 127 -7.96 -1.17 -7.95
C MET A 127 -6.54 -1.73 -7.83
N VAL A 128 -5.80 -1.32 -6.78
CA VAL A 128 -4.47 -1.81 -6.48
C VAL A 128 -4.34 -2.04 -4.98
N LYS A 129 -4.21 -3.32 -4.60
CA LYS A 129 -4.03 -3.71 -3.20
C LYS A 129 -2.75 -3.08 -2.64
N GLY A 130 -2.86 -2.37 -1.52
CA GLY A 130 -1.75 -1.69 -0.85
C GLY A 130 -1.58 -0.22 -1.24
N LEU A 131 -2.27 0.27 -2.27
CA LEU A 131 -2.12 1.65 -2.75
C LEU A 131 -2.68 2.70 -1.78
N ALA A 132 -3.73 2.35 -1.01
CA ALA A 132 -4.31 3.27 -0.03
C ALA A 132 -3.49 3.35 1.26
N LEU A 133 -2.52 2.45 1.44
CA LEU A 133 -1.75 2.32 2.65
C LEU A 133 -0.62 3.33 2.73
N ASP A 134 -0.40 3.80 3.95
CA ASP A 134 0.82 4.48 4.31
C ASP A 134 1.79 3.45 4.89
N TYR A 135 2.82 3.10 4.12
CA TYR A 135 3.91 2.23 4.54
C TYR A 135 4.85 2.91 5.54
N SER A 136 4.49 4.10 6.02
CA SER A 136 5.33 4.92 6.87
C SER A 136 4.95 4.93 8.34
N LYS A 137 3.95 4.15 8.77
CA LYS A 137 3.50 4.20 10.16
C LYS A 137 3.42 2.81 10.79
N LYS A 138 4.07 2.69 11.95
CA LYS A 138 3.96 1.52 12.82
C LYS A 138 2.57 1.50 13.49
N MET A 139 1.78 0.44 13.34
CA MET A 139 0.58 0.24 14.17
C MET A 139 0.54 -1.10 14.91
N ARG A 140 -0.16 -0.99 16.05
CA ARG A 140 -0.79 -1.98 16.93
C ARG A 140 -0.07 -2.33 18.22
N SER A 141 -0.60 -1.72 19.26
CA SER A 141 -0.62 -2.18 20.63
C SER A 141 -1.00 -3.66 20.75
N LYS A 142 -0.26 -4.35 21.63
CA LYS A 142 -0.44 -5.72 22.12
C LYS A 142 -1.77 -5.90 22.87
N VAL A 143 -2.92 -5.60 22.28
CA VAL A 143 -4.18 -6.12 22.83
C VAL A 143 -4.20 -7.60 22.48
N LYS A 144 -3.92 -8.43 23.50
CA LYS A 144 -4.04 -9.88 23.46
C LYS A 144 -5.41 -10.25 22.88
N SER A 145 -5.47 -10.57 21.58
CA SER A 145 -6.34 -11.67 21.20
C SER A 145 -5.80 -12.89 21.94
N ILE A 146 -6.70 -13.60 22.61
CA ILE A 146 -6.42 -14.85 23.32
C ILE A 146 -5.47 -15.70 22.45
N GLU A 147 -4.26 -15.92 22.99
CA GLU A 147 -3.11 -16.62 22.42
C GLU A 147 -2.30 -15.93 21.29
N GLY A 148 -1.17 -15.33 21.68
CA GLY A 148 -0.05 -14.97 20.78
C GLY A 148 0.27 -13.48 20.76
N ALA A 149 1.47 -13.12 21.20
CA ALA A 149 1.95 -11.73 21.19
C ALA A 149 2.06 -11.22 19.74
N HIS A 150 1.24 -10.22 19.39
CA HIS A 150 1.22 -9.59 18.08
C HIS A 150 2.28 -8.48 17.99
N THR A 151 3.10 -8.52 16.94
CA THR A 151 4.08 -7.48 16.62
C THR A 151 3.60 -6.61 15.46
N MET A 152 3.87 -5.32 15.60
CA MET A 152 3.60 -4.21 14.68
C MET A 152 4.34 -4.38 13.34
N SER A 153 3.79 -3.94 12.20
CA SER A 153 4.66 -3.59 11.07
C SER A 153 3.99 -2.89 9.87
N ILE A 154 4.84 -2.18 9.13
CA ILE A 154 4.73 -1.63 7.76
C ILE A 154 4.63 -2.74 6.69
N LEU A 155 5.02 -3.95 7.06
CA LEU A 155 4.98 -5.12 6.21
C LEU A 155 3.55 -5.44 5.80
N ASP A 156 3.38 -6.08 4.65
CA ASP A 156 2.07 -6.67 4.37
C ASP A 156 1.73 -7.69 5.47
N ASP A 157 0.44 -7.82 5.75
CA ASP A 157 -0.04 -8.67 6.84
C ASP A 157 0.47 -10.12 6.77
N ASP A 158 0.73 -10.63 5.55
CA ASP A 158 1.25 -11.99 5.39
C ASP A 158 2.74 -12.07 5.77
N THR A 159 3.55 -11.04 5.48
CA THR A 159 4.94 -10.95 5.94
C THR A 159 5.03 -10.71 7.43
N ALA A 160 4.22 -9.81 7.98
CA ALA A 160 4.15 -9.58 9.43
C ALA A 160 3.80 -10.88 10.17
N PHE A 161 2.80 -11.61 9.67
CA PHE A 161 2.43 -12.93 10.20
C PHE A 161 3.59 -13.92 10.14
N LEU A 162 4.33 -14.01 9.04
CA LEU A 162 5.46 -14.94 8.92
C LEU A 162 6.62 -14.59 9.85
N VAL A 163 6.94 -13.31 9.99
CA VAL A 163 7.98 -12.85 10.92
C VAL A 163 7.61 -13.19 12.36
N GLU A 164 6.34 -13.02 12.74
CA GLU A 164 5.84 -13.39 14.08
C GLU A 164 5.89 -14.91 14.31
N GLN A 165 5.47 -15.70 13.32
CA GLN A 165 5.45 -17.16 13.46
C GLN A 165 6.83 -17.82 13.25
N GLU A 166 7.88 -17.06 12.93
CA GLU A 166 9.19 -17.60 12.57
C GLU A 166 9.75 -18.56 13.63
N THR A 167 9.70 -18.16 14.91
CA THR A 167 10.22 -18.98 16.01
C THR A 167 9.38 -20.23 16.21
N ARG A 168 8.06 -20.14 16.05
CA ARG A 168 7.14 -21.28 16.13
C ARG A 168 7.36 -22.27 14.97
N ILE A 169 7.61 -21.76 13.77
CA ILE A 169 7.96 -22.57 12.60
C ILE A 169 9.26 -23.33 12.86
N ARG A 170 10.32 -22.64 13.32
CA ARG A 170 11.60 -23.28 13.65
C ARG A 170 11.43 -24.36 14.70
N TYR A 171 10.76 -24.04 15.80
CA TYR A 171 10.54 -25.00 16.88
C TYR A 171 9.79 -26.25 16.38
N ALA A 172 8.68 -26.06 15.65
CA ALA A 172 7.93 -27.18 15.09
C ALA A 172 8.78 -28.05 14.16
N ILE A 173 9.63 -27.43 13.32
CA ILE A 173 10.51 -28.17 12.42
C ILE A 173 11.59 -28.94 13.20
N GLU A 174 12.24 -28.35 14.19
CA GLU A 174 13.25 -29.05 15.00
C GLU A 174 12.66 -30.25 15.74
N THR A 175 11.43 -30.12 16.27
CA THR A 175 10.72 -31.28 16.83
C THR A 175 10.50 -32.36 15.76
N LEU A 176 10.09 -31.98 14.55
CA LEU A 176 9.86 -32.93 13.46
C LEU A 176 11.13 -33.58 12.92
N ARG A 177 12.29 -32.92 13.00
CA ARG A 177 13.57 -33.54 12.63
C ARG A 177 13.93 -34.70 13.56
N ASN A 178 13.53 -34.59 14.85
CA ASN A 178 13.75 -35.64 15.84
C ASN A 178 12.63 -36.70 15.86
N GLU A 179 11.40 -36.30 15.59
CA GLU A 179 10.19 -37.13 15.72
C GLU A 179 9.47 -37.40 14.39
N ALA A 180 10.22 -37.32 13.27
CA ALA A 180 9.66 -37.49 11.93
C ALA A 180 8.85 -38.79 11.85
N LYS A 181 7.63 -38.72 11.31
CA LYS A 181 6.83 -39.93 11.15
C LYS A 181 7.47 -40.85 10.13
N TYR A 182 7.53 -42.13 10.47
CA TYR A 182 8.02 -43.20 9.59
C TYR A 182 7.08 -44.39 9.65
N GLN A 183 7.14 -45.21 8.61
CA GLN A 183 6.56 -46.54 8.58
C GLN A 183 7.70 -47.57 8.56
N ILE A 184 7.54 -48.68 9.28
CA ILE A 184 8.52 -49.78 9.22
C ILE A 184 8.14 -50.66 8.03
N SER A 185 8.98 -50.66 7.00
CA SER A 185 8.78 -51.41 5.76
C SER A 185 9.81 -52.53 5.64
N LYS A 186 9.48 -53.56 4.84
CA LYS A 186 10.30 -54.76 4.67
C LYS A 186 10.80 -54.84 3.23
N ALA A 187 12.11 -54.84 3.05
CA ALA A 187 12.76 -55.22 1.80
C ALA A 187 13.25 -56.67 1.93
N TYR A 188 12.96 -57.53 0.96
CA TYR A 188 13.37 -58.93 1.04
C TYR A 188 14.56 -59.21 0.15
N SER A 189 15.55 -59.92 0.69
CA SER A 189 16.75 -60.34 -0.03
C SER A 189 17.07 -61.80 0.28
N TRP A 190 17.84 -62.44 -0.62
CA TRP A 190 18.31 -63.80 -0.41
C TRP A 190 19.60 -63.76 0.40
N VAL A 191 19.57 -64.38 1.58
CA VAL A 191 20.69 -64.40 2.53
C VAL A 191 21.01 -65.85 2.90
N SER A 192 22.28 -66.17 3.19
CA SER A 192 22.66 -67.53 3.58
C SER A 192 21.88 -68.01 4.82
N ALA A 193 21.42 -69.26 4.78
CA ALA A 193 20.65 -69.89 5.86
C ALA A 193 21.43 -70.07 7.16
N GLY A 194 22.78 -70.01 7.10
CA GLY A 194 23.65 -70.11 8.28
C GLY A 194 23.70 -68.86 9.16
N LEU A 195 23.13 -67.74 8.71
CA LEU A 195 23.04 -66.50 9.50
C LEU A 195 21.72 -66.48 10.32
N LYS A 196 21.75 -65.87 11.50
CA LYS A 196 20.55 -65.67 12.33
C LYS A 196 19.59 -64.70 11.62
N ASN A 197 18.61 -65.26 10.91
CA ASN A 197 17.65 -64.50 10.12
C ASN A 197 16.22 -64.70 10.63
N GLU A 198 15.38 -63.68 10.48
CA GLU A 198 13.95 -63.83 10.74
C GLU A 198 13.24 -64.56 9.61
N ILE A 199 12.28 -65.42 9.96
CA ILE A 199 11.48 -66.20 9.03
C ILE A 199 10.04 -65.71 9.13
N ASP A 200 9.47 -65.25 8.03
CA ASP A 200 8.06 -64.92 7.95
C ASP A 200 7.32 -65.71 6.86
N GLN A 201 6.02 -65.44 6.70
CA GLN A 201 5.18 -66.15 5.76
C GLN A 201 5.65 -66.01 4.30
N GLN A 202 6.22 -64.87 3.91
CA GLN A 202 6.76 -64.68 2.55
C GLN A 202 8.07 -65.45 2.36
N THR A 203 8.92 -65.50 3.40
CA THR A 203 10.12 -66.34 3.39
C THR A 203 9.77 -67.81 3.12
N ILE A 204 8.79 -68.37 3.85
CA ILE A 204 8.35 -69.76 3.69
C ILE A 204 7.81 -70.01 2.28
N ARG A 205 6.95 -69.11 1.79
CA ARG A 205 6.38 -69.21 0.44
C ARG A 205 7.46 -69.22 -0.64
N LYS A 206 8.46 -68.33 -0.54
CA LYS A 206 9.53 -68.20 -1.55
C LYS A 206 10.51 -69.36 -1.54
N ILE A 207 10.75 -69.99 -0.39
CA ILE A 207 11.54 -71.24 -0.30
C ILE A 207 10.85 -72.37 -1.07
N GLY A 208 9.52 -72.48 -0.97
CA GLY A 208 8.74 -73.46 -1.73
C GLY A 208 8.71 -73.19 -3.24
N GLU A 209 8.60 -71.92 -3.65
CA GLU A 209 8.57 -71.52 -5.08
C GLU A 209 9.94 -71.62 -5.79
N ARG A 210 11.06 -71.56 -5.05
CA ARG A 210 12.42 -71.56 -5.60
C ARG A 210 13.32 -72.63 -4.95
N PRO A 211 13.12 -73.93 -5.28
CA PRO A 211 13.95 -75.02 -4.76
C PRO A 211 15.41 -74.96 -5.26
N ASP A 212 15.68 -74.17 -6.29
CA ASP A 212 17.00 -73.92 -6.89
C ASP A 212 17.95 -73.18 -5.93
N LYS A 213 17.43 -72.41 -4.98
CA LYS A 213 18.22 -71.62 -4.01
C LYS A 213 18.42 -72.31 -2.66
N ARG A 214 18.72 -73.62 -2.68
CA ARG A 214 19.02 -74.40 -1.46
C ARG A 214 20.20 -73.78 -0.71
N GLY A 215 20.01 -73.60 0.61
CA GLY A 215 21.01 -72.97 1.48
C GLY A 215 20.88 -71.45 1.62
N MET A 216 19.92 -70.82 0.94
CA MET A 216 19.57 -69.41 1.11
C MET A 216 18.12 -69.24 1.60
N LEU A 217 17.88 -68.21 2.41
CA LEU A 217 16.57 -67.81 2.92
C LEU A 217 16.21 -66.44 2.34
N TYR A 218 14.95 -66.27 1.93
CA TYR A 218 14.43 -64.98 1.46
C TYR A 218 13.90 -64.16 2.63
N THR A 219 14.76 -63.39 3.26
CA THR A 219 14.52 -62.84 4.59
C THR A 219 14.16 -61.34 4.53
N PRO A 220 13.27 -60.87 5.40
CA PRO A 220 12.90 -59.46 5.47
C PRO A 220 13.98 -58.66 6.19
N GLN A 221 14.52 -57.65 5.51
CA GLN A 221 15.28 -56.56 6.12
C GLN A 221 14.34 -55.40 6.39
N ARG A 222 14.14 -55.06 7.67
CA ARG A 222 13.31 -53.92 8.07
C ARG A 222 14.08 -52.63 7.89
N TYR A 223 13.46 -51.63 7.28
CA TYR A 223 14.00 -50.27 7.17
C TYR A 223 12.91 -49.24 7.50
N LEU A 224 13.35 -48.03 7.85
CA LEU A 224 12.46 -46.91 8.11
C LEU A 224 12.11 -46.23 6.78
N GLU A 225 10.83 -46.26 6.43
CA GLU A 225 10.28 -45.58 5.27
C GLU A 225 9.70 -44.23 5.69
N TYR A 226 10.31 -43.16 5.23
CA TYR A 226 9.88 -41.79 5.50
C TYR A 226 8.92 -41.23 4.45
N ASP A 227 8.67 -41.93 3.33
CA ASP A 227 7.69 -41.51 2.32
C ASP A 227 6.24 -41.82 2.76
N VAL A 228 5.87 -41.29 3.92
CA VAL A 228 4.51 -41.36 4.46
C VAL A 228 3.74 -40.11 4.11
N ALA A 229 2.41 -40.21 3.98
CA ALA A 229 1.55 -39.09 3.59
C ALA A 229 1.78 -37.83 4.45
N ALA A 230 2.07 -37.97 5.75
CA ALA A 230 2.38 -36.82 6.61
C ALA A 230 3.64 -36.05 6.14
N ASN A 231 4.70 -36.76 5.73
CA ASN A 231 5.95 -36.14 5.25
C ASN A 231 5.80 -35.59 3.84
N GLN A 232 4.99 -36.23 2.98
CA GLN A 232 4.65 -35.71 1.65
C GLN A 232 3.96 -34.35 1.76
N TRP A 233 2.95 -34.24 2.64
CA TRP A 233 2.25 -32.97 2.90
C TRP A 233 3.15 -31.93 3.58
N LEU A 234 4.03 -32.34 4.50
CA LEU A 234 5.03 -31.45 5.08
C LEU A 234 5.96 -30.88 3.99
N LYS A 235 6.46 -31.72 3.08
CA LYS A 235 7.28 -31.29 1.94
C LYS A 235 6.55 -30.26 1.09
N LEU A 236 5.25 -30.46 0.83
CA LEU A 236 4.40 -29.48 0.13
C LEU A 236 4.34 -28.14 0.89
N PHE A 237 4.08 -28.16 2.20
CA PHE A 237 3.98 -26.94 3.01
C PHE A 237 5.30 -26.16 3.00
N LEU A 238 6.42 -26.82 3.29
CA LEU A 238 7.73 -26.19 3.34
C LEU A 238 8.15 -25.66 1.97
N THR A 239 7.91 -26.41 0.88
CA THR A 239 8.22 -25.96 -0.48
C THR A 239 7.43 -24.70 -0.85
N ARG A 240 6.15 -24.64 -0.48
CA ARG A 240 5.31 -23.45 -0.73
C ARG A 240 5.74 -22.28 0.14
N LEU A 241 6.10 -22.51 1.40
CA LEU A 241 6.65 -21.48 2.28
C LEU A 241 7.96 -20.91 1.74
N VAL A 242 8.91 -21.73 1.27
CA VAL A 242 10.16 -21.26 0.65
C VAL A 242 9.90 -20.34 -0.55
N LYS A 243 8.98 -20.75 -1.44
CA LYS A 243 8.56 -19.93 -2.59
C LYS A 243 7.89 -18.64 -2.14
N PHE A 244 7.07 -18.69 -1.10
CA PHE A 244 6.39 -17.53 -0.55
C PHE A 244 7.35 -16.54 0.10
N CYS A 245 8.29 -17.00 0.94
CA CYS A 245 9.35 -16.16 1.49
C CYS A 245 10.14 -15.47 0.38
N GLY A 246 10.46 -16.16 -0.72
CA GLY A 246 11.15 -15.56 -1.86
C GLY A 246 10.36 -14.42 -2.51
N LYS A 247 9.04 -14.61 -2.67
CA LYS A 247 8.15 -13.56 -3.17
C LYS A 247 8.07 -12.37 -2.21
N GLN A 248 7.96 -12.62 -0.91
CA GLN A 248 7.86 -11.56 0.10
C GLN A 248 9.17 -10.79 0.27
N ILE A 249 10.33 -11.45 0.14
CA ILE A 249 11.63 -10.78 0.10
C ILE A 249 11.70 -9.82 -1.09
N ALA A 250 11.33 -10.28 -2.29
CA ALA A 250 11.31 -9.42 -3.48
C ALA A 250 10.34 -8.24 -3.30
N TYR A 251 9.15 -8.50 -2.75
CA TYR A 251 8.14 -7.49 -2.43
C TYR A 251 8.66 -6.43 -1.44
N ASN A 252 9.28 -6.85 -0.34
CA ASN A 252 9.89 -5.92 0.63
C ASN A 252 11.01 -5.08 0.01
N CYS A 253 11.83 -5.65 -0.87
CA CYS A 253 12.87 -4.90 -1.57
C CYS A 253 12.27 -3.83 -2.50
N GLN A 254 11.15 -4.11 -3.17
CA GLN A 254 10.45 -3.11 -3.99
C GLN A 254 9.90 -1.96 -3.13
N ILE A 255 9.29 -2.28 -1.97
CA ILE A 255 8.85 -1.25 -1.01
C ILE A 255 10.06 -0.44 -0.53
N GLU A 256 11.18 -1.08 -0.21
CA GLU A 256 12.38 -0.38 0.26
C GLU A 256 12.88 0.65 -0.77
N ILE A 257 12.87 0.30 -2.05
CA ILE A 257 13.23 1.23 -3.14
C ILE A 257 12.21 2.37 -3.23
N ALA A 258 10.91 2.05 -3.26
CA ALA A 258 9.86 3.06 -3.33
C ALA A 258 9.90 4.04 -2.14
N THR A 259 10.16 3.55 -0.93
CA THR A 259 10.31 4.38 0.27
C THR A 259 11.52 5.30 0.19
N LYS A 260 12.64 4.85 -0.40
CA LYS A 260 13.82 5.70 -0.64
C LYS A 260 13.55 6.77 -1.70
N ASP A 261 12.86 6.41 -2.78
CA ASP A 261 12.52 7.35 -3.84
C ASP A 261 11.52 8.41 -3.37
N ASP A 262 10.52 8.02 -2.58
CA ASP A 262 9.57 8.93 -1.93
C ASP A 262 10.29 9.88 -0.96
N TYR A 263 11.20 9.35 -0.13
CA TYR A 263 12.04 10.16 0.75
C TYR A 263 12.85 11.19 -0.03
N ASN A 264 13.57 10.77 -1.08
CA ASN A 264 14.38 11.65 -1.91
C ASN A 264 13.52 12.68 -2.68
N GLY A 265 12.31 12.31 -3.09
CA GLY A 265 11.36 13.20 -3.75
C GLY A 265 10.89 14.32 -2.82
N GLN A 266 10.50 13.96 -1.60
CA GLN A 266 10.01 14.90 -0.60
C GLN A 266 11.13 15.76 0.01
N HIS A 267 12.31 15.18 0.25
CA HIS A 267 13.49 15.87 0.81
C HIS A 267 13.94 17.08 -0.03
N LYS A 268 13.59 17.14 -1.32
CA LYS A 268 13.82 18.34 -2.16
C LYS A 268 13.14 19.60 -1.60
N TYR A 269 12.10 19.43 -0.80
CA TYR A 269 11.30 20.51 -0.22
C TYR A 269 11.59 20.73 1.28
N GLU A 270 12.64 20.12 1.82
CA GLU A 270 12.99 20.19 3.25
C GLU A 270 13.08 21.63 3.79
N GLN A 271 13.55 22.57 2.96
CA GLN A 271 13.67 23.98 3.32
C GLN A 271 12.32 24.66 3.60
N GLN A 272 11.21 24.09 3.13
CA GLN A 272 9.86 24.61 3.33
C GLN A 272 9.18 24.04 4.58
N TRP A 273 9.78 23.02 5.21
CA TRP A 273 9.22 22.32 6.34
C TRP A 273 9.52 23.00 7.67
N THR A 274 8.61 22.84 8.62
CA THR A 274 8.87 23.18 10.02
C THR A 274 9.92 22.24 10.62
N LYS A 275 10.45 22.58 11.80
CA LYS A 275 11.35 21.69 12.54
C LYS A 275 10.70 20.33 12.84
N SER A 276 9.45 20.33 13.34
CA SER A 276 8.72 19.11 13.65
C SER A 276 8.43 18.26 12.41
N GLU A 277 8.16 18.89 11.26
CA GLU A 277 7.95 18.19 9.98
C GLU A 277 9.22 17.48 9.52
N ARG A 278 10.38 18.14 9.59
CA ARG A 278 11.68 17.53 9.24
C ARG A 278 12.00 16.33 10.12
N ILE A 279 11.91 16.51 11.43
CA ILE A 279 12.21 15.45 12.41
C ILE A 279 11.23 14.29 12.24
N HIS A 280 9.94 14.58 12.04
CA HIS A 280 8.96 13.53 11.77
C HIS A 280 9.30 12.74 10.51
N PHE A 281 9.60 13.44 9.41
CA PHE A 281 9.88 12.79 8.13
C PHE A 281 11.15 11.91 8.19
N GLU A 282 12.20 12.41 8.83
CA GLU A 282 13.46 11.67 9.02
C GLU A 282 13.29 10.46 9.94
N LYS A 283 12.69 10.63 11.13
CA LYS A 283 12.44 9.54 12.08
C LYS A 283 11.57 8.45 11.46
N ASN A 284 10.50 8.87 10.79
CA ASN A 284 9.60 7.98 10.07
C ASN A 284 10.38 7.17 9.02
N PHE A 285 11.13 7.82 8.13
CA PHE A 285 11.93 7.13 7.11
C PHE A 285 12.91 6.10 7.67
N ILE A 286 13.69 6.48 8.70
CA ILE A 286 14.66 5.58 9.35
C ILE A 286 13.96 4.39 9.99
N ASN A 287 12.86 4.64 10.69
CA ASN A 287 12.08 3.58 11.33
C ASN A 287 11.50 2.62 10.30
N ASN A 288 11.00 3.11 9.16
CA ASN A 288 10.47 2.23 8.12
C ASN A 288 11.55 1.36 7.49
N LEU A 289 12.68 1.98 7.17
CA LEU A 289 13.79 1.31 6.53
C LEU A 289 14.34 0.20 7.42
N THR A 290 14.52 0.49 8.71
CA THR A 290 15.03 -0.49 9.69
C THR A 290 14.07 -1.66 9.87
N GLU A 291 12.75 -1.44 9.94
CA GLU A 291 11.76 -2.52 10.05
C GLU A 291 11.69 -3.39 8.80
N LEU A 292 11.69 -2.79 7.60
CA LEU A 292 11.74 -3.54 6.33
C LEU A 292 13.01 -4.40 6.22
N GLN A 293 14.16 -3.86 6.64
CA GLN A 293 15.44 -4.57 6.62
C GLN A 293 15.48 -5.72 7.64
N LYS A 294 14.98 -5.50 8.86
CA LYS A 294 14.84 -6.56 9.88
C LYS A 294 13.97 -7.70 9.36
N ALA A 295 12.79 -7.38 8.85
CA ALA A 295 11.86 -8.38 8.31
C ALA A 295 12.46 -9.17 7.15
N THR A 296 13.11 -8.47 6.22
CA THR A 296 13.80 -9.10 5.08
C THR A 296 14.91 -10.04 5.54
N THR A 297 15.65 -9.65 6.58
CA THR A 297 16.70 -10.50 7.18
C THR A 297 16.11 -11.76 7.82
N ILE A 298 15.01 -11.62 8.56
CA ILE A 298 14.30 -12.75 9.19
C ILE A 298 13.78 -13.71 8.10
N LEU A 299 13.13 -13.18 7.06
CA LEU A 299 12.62 -14.00 5.95
C LEU A 299 13.72 -14.71 5.18
N LYS A 300 14.88 -14.07 4.94
CA LYS A 300 16.05 -14.71 4.31
C LYS A 300 16.57 -15.88 5.15
N LYS A 301 16.80 -15.63 6.45
CA LYS A 301 17.24 -16.68 7.40
C LYS A 301 16.24 -17.83 7.50
N LEU A 302 14.94 -17.53 7.46
CA LEU A 302 13.90 -18.56 7.45
C LEU A 302 13.93 -19.34 6.13
N GLN A 303 13.99 -18.65 4.98
CA GLN A 303 14.04 -19.29 3.66
C GLN A 303 15.24 -20.24 3.52
N GLU A 304 16.43 -19.80 3.94
CA GLU A 304 17.65 -20.61 3.94
C GLU A 304 17.50 -21.83 4.83
N TYR A 305 17.01 -21.65 6.05
CA TYR A 305 16.75 -22.74 6.99
C TYR A 305 15.76 -23.77 6.42
N LEU A 306 14.65 -23.31 5.83
CA LEU A 306 13.66 -24.21 5.21
C LEU A 306 14.23 -24.97 4.00
N ARG A 307 15.13 -24.35 3.23
CA ARG A 307 15.84 -25.04 2.13
C ARG A 307 16.75 -26.15 2.66
N LEU A 308 17.48 -25.90 3.76
CA LEU A 308 18.30 -26.92 4.41
C LEU A 308 17.46 -28.10 4.89
N VAL A 309 16.34 -27.83 5.55
CA VAL A 309 15.42 -28.87 6.07
C VAL A 309 14.83 -29.72 4.94
N LEU A 310 14.55 -29.14 3.78
CA LEU A 310 14.07 -29.90 2.61
C LEU A 310 15.11 -30.91 2.07
N GLU A 311 16.40 -30.71 2.36
CA GLU A 311 17.48 -31.65 2.03
C GLU A 311 17.72 -32.73 3.09
N ASP A 312 17.06 -32.66 4.26
CA ASP A 312 17.15 -33.69 5.29
C ASP A 312 16.64 -35.05 4.77
N ALA A 313 17.24 -36.15 5.24
CA ALA A 313 17.00 -37.50 4.73
C ALA A 313 15.51 -37.92 4.72
N PHE A 314 14.71 -37.48 5.70
CA PHE A 314 13.30 -37.82 5.81
C PHE A 314 12.38 -37.04 4.85
N LEU A 315 12.83 -35.91 4.29
CA LEU A 315 12.07 -35.07 3.35
C LEU A 315 12.60 -35.15 1.92
N LYS A 316 13.91 -35.29 1.75
CA LYS A 316 14.55 -35.37 0.43
C LYS A 316 13.94 -36.49 -0.42
N ASN A 317 13.77 -37.66 0.19
CA ASN A 317 13.26 -38.87 -0.46
C ASN A 317 11.72 -38.99 -0.42
N ALA A 318 11.03 -38.12 0.31
CA ALA A 318 9.56 -38.14 0.35
C ALA A 318 8.98 -37.61 -0.96
N SER A 319 7.93 -38.25 -1.45
CA SER A 319 7.21 -37.84 -2.65
C SER A 319 6.36 -36.58 -2.39
N MET A 320 5.85 -35.94 -3.45
CA MET A 320 4.78 -34.95 -3.29
C MET A 320 3.45 -35.68 -3.07
N PRO A 321 2.49 -35.08 -2.33
CA PRO A 321 1.24 -35.76 -2.01
C PRO A 321 0.44 -35.96 -3.31
N SER A 322 0.07 -37.22 -3.58
CA SER A 322 -0.73 -37.61 -4.75
C SER A 322 -2.24 -37.49 -4.50
N ASN A 323 -2.66 -37.42 -3.24
CA ASN A 323 -4.06 -37.32 -2.82
C ASN A 323 -4.38 -35.90 -2.32
N THR A 324 -5.58 -35.40 -2.62
CA THR A 324 -6.12 -34.13 -2.13
C THR A 324 -6.61 -34.22 -0.68
N ALA A 325 -6.92 -35.41 -0.17
CA ALA A 325 -7.41 -35.60 1.19
C ALA A 325 -6.28 -35.45 2.23
N LEU A 326 -6.52 -34.63 3.25
CA LEU A 326 -5.55 -34.34 4.30
C LEU A 326 -5.44 -35.53 5.30
N PRO A 327 -4.22 -36.06 5.56
CA PRO A 327 -4.03 -37.14 6.51
C PRO A 327 -4.44 -36.77 7.95
N LYS A 328 -5.28 -37.61 8.60
CA LYS A 328 -5.60 -37.47 10.04
C LYS A 328 -4.35 -37.40 10.93
N ALA A 329 -3.28 -38.06 10.51
CA ALA A 329 -1.99 -38.06 11.18
C ALA A 329 -1.35 -36.66 11.33
N LEU A 330 -1.69 -35.69 10.47
CA LEU A 330 -1.23 -34.30 10.56
C LEU A 330 -1.96 -33.51 11.66
N MET A 331 -3.24 -33.83 11.88
CA MET A 331 -4.08 -33.13 12.87
C MET A 331 -3.75 -33.54 14.31
N LEU A 332 -3.30 -34.77 14.50
CA LEU A 332 -3.03 -35.35 15.82
C LEU A 332 -1.65 -34.97 16.37
N ASN A 333 -0.67 -34.68 15.52
CA ASN A 333 0.65 -34.26 15.97
C ASN A 333 0.74 -32.72 15.99
N ALA A 334 1.11 -32.16 17.14
CA ALA A 334 1.14 -30.72 17.37
C ALA A 334 2.06 -29.98 16.37
N SER A 335 3.24 -30.51 16.08
CA SER A 335 4.24 -29.88 15.22
C SER A 335 3.82 -29.85 13.75
N TYR A 336 3.23 -30.94 13.23
CA TYR A 336 2.64 -30.92 11.88
C TYR A 336 1.43 -29.96 11.82
N ASN A 337 0.60 -29.92 12.86
CA ASN A 337 -0.59 -29.07 12.90
C ASN A 337 -0.24 -27.57 12.91
N VAL A 338 0.82 -27.16 13.62
CA VAL A 338 1.32 -25.77 13.59
C VAL A 338 1.62 -25.33 12.15
N LEU A 339 2.40 -26.14 11.41
CA LEU A 339 2.77 -25.84 10.03
C LEU A 339 1.56 -25.86 9.09
N TYR A 340 0.63 -26.79 9.32
CA TYR A 340 -0.63 -26.83 8.59
C TYR A 340 -1.48 -25.58 8.82
N ARG A 341 -1.63 -25.10 10.06
CA ARG A 341 -2.40 -23.88 10.36
C ARG A 341 -1.80 -22.65 9.67
N ILE A 342 -0.47 -22.51 9.70
CA ILE A 342 0.24 -21.43 9.00
C ILE A 342 0.00 -21.53 7.49
N TYR A 343 0.08 -22.73 6.94
CA TYR A 343 -0.25 -22.99 5.54
C TYR A 343 -1.71 -22.61 5.19
N MET A 344 -2.67 -22.92 6.06
CA MET A 344 -4.08 -22.55 5.86
C MET A 344 -4.30 -21.04 5.84
N VAL A 345 -3.67 -20.32 6.77
CA VAL A 345 -3.76 -18.85 6.88
C VAL A 345 -3.22 -18.18 5.62
N LEU A 346 -2.05 -18.62 5.13
CA LEU A 346 -1.38 -18.01 4.00
C LEU A 346 -1.97 -18.39 2.64
N PHE A 347 -2.39 -19.65 2.47
CA PHE A 347 -2.70 -20.20 1.14
C PHE A 347 -4.16 -20.63 0.92
N GLN A 348 -4.99 -20.73 1.96
CA GLN A 348 -6.38 -21.20 1.84
C GLN A 348 -7.45 -20.18 2.29
N GLN A 349 -7.06 -18.95 2.65
CA GLN A 349 -7.91 -17.78 2.90
C GLN A 349 -9.33 -18.11 3.40
N LYS A 350 -9.46 -18.76 4.56
CA LYS A 350 -10.74 -18.70 5.29
C LYS A 350 -10.81 -17.34 5.96
N LYS A 351 -11.68 -16.46 5.44
CA LYS A 351 -12.06 -15.18 6.04
C LYS A 351 -12.69 -15.41 7.42
N GLN A 352 -11.89 -15.69 8.44
CA GLN A 352 -12.33 -15.54 9.83
C GLN A 352 -12.10 -14.09 10.23
N PHE A 353 -13.22 -13.41 10.46
CA PHE A 353 -13.29 -12.07 11.05
C PHE A 353 -12.65 -12.09 12.44
N THR A 354 -11.35 -11.80 12.48
CA THR A 354 -10.68 -11.20 13.63
C THR A 354 -10.78 -9.68 13.42
N LEU A 355 -11.18 -8.92 14.44
CA LEU A 355 -11.30 -7.44 14.46
C LEU A 355 -10.56 -6.79 13.28
N ALA A 356 -11.35 -6.36 12.30
CA ALA A 356 -11.02 -6.50 10.89
C ALA A 356 -9.60 -6.03 10.55
N ARG A 357 -8.94 -6.84 9.71
CA ARG A 357 -7.62 -6.59 9.11
C ARG A 357 -7.48 -5.16 8.54
N SER A 358 -8.59 -4.53 8.16
CA SER A 358 -8.71 -3.13 7.74
C SER A 358 -8.39 -2.11 8.85
N TYR A 359 -8.69 -2.38 10.12
CA TYR A 359 -8.38 -1.44 11.20
C TYR A 359 -6.91 -1.51 11.63
N ARG A 360 -6.04 -2.33 10.98
CA ARG A 360 -4.64 -2.54 11.41
C ARG A 360 -3.63 -1.59 10.78
N ARG A 361 -4.06 -0.85 9.77
CA ARG A 361 -3.15 -0.18 8.86
C ARG A 361 -3.37 1.32 8.93
N TYR A 362 -2.29 2.07 8.81
CA TYR A 362 -2.40 3.49 8.53
C TYR A 362 -2.68 3.70 7.05
N TRP A 363 -3.61 4.61 6.82
CA TRP A 363 -3.97 5.06 5.49
C TRP A 363 -3.15 6.28 5.15
N LYS A 364 -2.93 6.50 3.86
CA LYS A 364 -2.37 7.76 3.38
C LYS A 364 -3.18 8.93 3.91
N LYS A 365 -2.54 10.10 4.05
CA LYS A 365 -3.22 11.36 4.39
C LYS A 365 -4.46 11.53 3.51
N THR A 366 -5.56 12.00 4.08
CA THR A 366 -6.86 11.98 3.38
C THR A 366 -6.83 12.75 2.08
N ALA A 367 -6.12 13.88 2.04
CA ALA A 367 -5.91 14.66 0.83
C ALA A 367 -5.16 13.87 -0.28
N GLN A 368 -4.09 13.16 0.08
CA GLN A 368 -3.34 12.32 -0.85
C GLN A 368 -4.18 11.12 -1.33
N LEU A 369 -4.95 10.50 -0.42
CA LEU A 369 -5.85 9.41 -0.79
C LEU A 369 -6.94 9.89 -1.75
N TYR A 370 -7.44 11.12 -1.56
CA TYR A 370 -8.39 11.76 -2.46
C TYR A 370 -7.79 12.04 -3.84
N GLU A 371 -6.56 12.56 -3.93
CA GLU A 371 -5.84 12.72 -5.21
C GLU A 371 -5.73 11.39 -5.98
N ILE A 372 -5.25 10.33 -5.33
CA ILE A 372 -5.13 8.99 -5.92
C ILE A 372 -6.50 8.47 -6.39
N TRP A 373 -7.53 8.64 -5.55
CA TRP A 373 -8.88 8.20 -5.88
C TRP A 373 -9.49 8.97 -7.05
N THR A 374 -9.27 10.28 -7.14
CA THR A 374 -9.71 11.09 -8.29
C THR A 374 -9.02 10.65 -9.58
N PHE A 375 -7.71 10.36 -9.56
CA PHE A 375 -6.99 9.82 -10.71
C PHE A 375 -7.61 8.49 -11.20
N ILE A 376 -7.89 7.57 -10.29
CA ILE A 376 -8.54 6.30 -10.61
C ILE A 376 -9.94 6.53 -11.21
N ASN A 377 -10.71 7.50 -10.72
CA ASN A 377 -12.04 7.77 -11.25
C ASN A 377 -12.03 8.48 -12.60
N VAL A 378 -11.06 9.35 -12.87
CA VAL A 378 -10.83 9.93 -14.21
C VAL A 378 -10.44 8.83 -15.19
N MET A 379 -9.59 7.89 -14.79
CA MET A 379 -9.27 6.71 -15.59
C MET A 379 -10.51 5.87 -15.91
N LYS A 380 -11.35 5.59 -14.91
CA LYS A 380 -12.62 4.87 -15.10
C LYS A 380 -13.60 5.66 -15.97
N SER A 381 -13.58 7.00 -15.91
CA SER A 381 -14.40 7.87 -16.76
C SER A 381 -14.02 7.70 -18.23
N LEU A 382 -12.73 7.72 -18.57
CA LEU A 382 -12.27 7.43 -19.93
C LEU A 382 -12.71 6.04 -20.40
N ILE A 383 -12.59 5.01 -19.56
CA ILE A 383 -13.03 3.65 -19.89
C ILE A 383 -14.54 3.58 -20.14
N ARG A 384 -15.36 4.35 -19.41
CA ARG A 384 -16.81 4.46 -19.67
C ARG A 384 -17.15 5.17 -20.97
N GLN A 385 -16.22 5.97 -21.50
CA GLN A 385 -16.34 6.69 -22.78
C GLN A 385 -15.68 5.92 -23.93
N ASP A 386 -15.61 4.59 -23.83
CA ASP A 386 -15.08 3.68 -24.84
C ASP A 386 -13.60 3.88 -25.20
N PHE A 387 -12.80 4.48 -24.31
CA PHE A 387 -11.35 4.49 -24.43
C PHE A 387 -10.74 3.22 -23.85
N GLU A 388 -10.08 2.43 -24.68
CA GLU A 388 -9.43 1.18 -24.26
C GLU A 388 -7.98 1.46 -23.80
N PRO A 389 -7.55 0.96 -22.63
CA PRO A 389 -6.18 1.10 -22.18
C PRO A 389 -5.25 0.20 -23.00
N ILE A 390 -4.22 0.80 -23.61
CA ILE A 390 -3.24 0.11 -24.46
C ILE A 390 -1.97 -0.26 -23.67
N GLY A 391 -1.65 0.52 -22.64
CA GLY A 391 -0.45 0.33 -21.83
C GLY A 391 -0.28 1.38 -20.75
N GLY A 392 0.76 1.22 -19.94
CA GLY A 392 1.09 2.08 -18.81
C GLY A 392 0.59 1.55 -17.46
N TRP A 393 1.38 1.78 -16.41
CA TRP A 393 1.07 1.46 -15.01
C TRP A 393 0.64 -0.01 -14.79
N ILE A 394 -0.61 -0.26 -14.43
CA ILE A 394 -1.15 -1.60 -14.17
C ILE A 394 -1.40 -2.41 -15.46
N TYR A 395 -1.37 -1.76 -16.62
CA TYR A 395 -1.68 -2.38 -17.92
C TYR A 395 -0.43 -2.89 -18.65
N ASP A 396 0.78 -2.52 -18.21
CA ASP A 396 2.03 -3.04 -18.78
C ASP A 396 2.33 -4.49 -18.33
N THR A 397 1.76 -4.91 -17.20
CA THR A 397 2.14 -6.16 -16.53
C THR A 397 1.20 -7.32 -16.89
N HIS A 398 1.24 -7.76 -18.14
CA HIS A 398 0.63 -9.03 -18.54
C HIS A 398 1.40 -10.24 -17.94
N GLY A 399 1.16 -10.53 -16.65
CA GLY A 399 0.92 -11.92 -16.25
C GLY A 399 1.97 -12.74 -15.49
N LYS A 400 3.14 -12.26 -15.04
CA LYS A 400 4.07 -13.16 -14.28
C LYS A 400 4.79 -12.65 -13.04
N ASN A 401 4.81 -11.35 -12.76
CA ASN A 401 5.15 -10.83 -11.43
C ASN A 401 4.08 -9.81 -11.05
N LYS A 402 3.46 -10.00 -9.88
CA LYS A 402 2.70 -8.93 -9.23
C LYS A 402 3.70 -7.94 -8.66
N ASP A 403 4.45 -7.26 -9.53
CA ASP A 403 5.16 -6.06 -9.13
C ASP A 403 4.05 -5.10 -8.66
N LEU A 404 4.19 -4.56 -7.45
CA LEU A 404 3.18 -3.64 -6.93
C LEU A 404 3.25 -2.39 -7.81
N PRO A 405 2.19 -2.02 -8.56
CA PRO A 405 2.24 -0.83 -9.37
C PRO A 405 1.99 0.36 -8.45
N PHE A 406 3.03 0.80 -7.74
CA PHE A 406 2.99 2.05 -6.99
C PHE A 406 2.60 3.16 -7.96
N LEU A 407 1.67 4.04 -7.55
CA LEU A 407 1.33 5.22 -8.32
C LEU A 407 2.38 6.31 -8.00
N THR A 408 3.51 6.26 -8.69
CA THR A 408 4.59 7.24 -8.54
C THR A 408 4.33 8.47 -9.42
N GLU A 409 4.99 9.59 -9.09
CA GLU A 409 4.91 10.81 -9.89
C GLU A 409 5.36 10.55 -11.34
N GLY A 410 4.59 11.06 -12.31
CA GLY A 410 4.85 10.83 -13.73
C GLY A 410 4.31 9.50 -14.27
N THR A 411 3.59 8.71 -13.47
CA THR A 411 2.90 7.52 -13.96
C THR A 411 1.93 7.91 -15.09
N GLN A 412 2.07 7.26 -16.24
CA GLN A 412 1.25 7.51 -17.43
C GLN A 412 0.50 6.24 -17.83
N VAL A 413 -0.76 6.40 -18.22
CA VAL A 413 -1.60 5.36 -18.84
C VAL A 413 -2.05 5.85 -20.21
N SER A 414 -1.79 5.06 -21.24
CA SER A 414 -2.15 5.38 -22.62
C SER A 414 -3.42 4.65 -23.04
N PHE A 415 -4.30 5.38 -23.72
CA PHE A 415 -5.60 4.91 -24.20
C PHE A 415 -5.74 5.13 -25.70
N SER A 416 -6.52 4.28 -26.37
CA SER A 416 -7.00 4.48 -27.74
C SER A 416 -8.52 4.42 -27.79
N SER A 417 -9.09 5.25 -28.65
CA SER A 417 -10.41 5.01 -29.25
C SER A 417 -10.27 4.82 -30.76
N SER A 418 -11.38 4.72 -31.48
CA SER A 418 -11.40 4.69 -32.95
C SER A 418 -10.84 5.97 -33.60
N GLU A 419 -10.85 7.10 -32.87
CA GLU A 419 -10.58 8.42 -33.44
C GLU A 419 -9.39 9.13 -32.78
N LEU A 420 -9.07 8.78 -31.52
CA LEU A 420 -8.14 9.53 -30.69
C LEU A 420 -7.19 8.62 -29.91
N PHE A 421 -6.01 9.15 -29.60
CA PHE A 421 -5.12 8.63 -28.58
C PHE A 421 -5.06 9.58 -27.39
N ILE A 422 -5.09 9.04 -26.17
CA ILE A 422 -5.05 9.83 -24.94
C ILE A 422 -3.95 9.32 -24.02
N ASN A 423 -3.16 10.23 -23.48
CA ASN A 423 -2.24 9.94 -22.39
C ASN A 423 -2.74 10.58 -21.09
N LEU A 424 -3.03 9.75 -20.10
CA LEU A 424 -3.41 10.17 -18.75
C LEU A 424 -2.19 10.09 -17.84
N THR A 425 -1.71 11.22 -17.32
CA THR A 425 -0.51 11.31 -16.50
C THR A 425 -0.82 11.79 -15.08
N TYR A 426 -0.26 11.12 -14.07
CA TYR A 426 -0.40 11.45 -12.65
C TYR A 426 0.74 12.32 -12.12
N ASN A 427 0.41 13.44 -11.48
CA ASN A 427 1.29 14.29 -10.67
C ASN A 427 2.66 14.61 -11.33
N GLU A 428 2.64 14.94 -12.62
CA GLU A 428 3.86 15.22 -13.39
C GLU A 428 4.14 16.72 -13.50
N THR A 429 5.37 17.11 -13.21
CA THR A 429 5.85 18.48 -13.39
C THR A 429 6.00 18.82 -14.86
N ILE A 430 5.32 19.87 -15.32
CA ILE A 430 5.47 20.44 -16.66
C ILE A 430 6.82 21.19 -16.73
N PRO A 431 7.72 20.85 -17.67
CA PRO A 431 9.04 21.47 -17.77
C PRO A 431 8.95 22.91 -18.29
N SER A 432 9.95 23.73 -17.93
CA SER A 432 10.09 25.09 -18.46
C SER A 432 10.97 25.18 -19.71
N ASN A 433 11.72 24.11 -20.04
CA ASN A 433 12.67 24.09 -21.14
C ASN A 433 12.22 23.14 -22.26
N ARG A 434 12.26 23.64 -23.51
CA ARG A 434 11.96 22.90 -24.74
C ARG A 434 12.77 21.60 -24.89
N CYS A 435 14.00 21.53 -24.37
CA CYS A 435 14.84 20.32 -24.47
C CYS A 435 14.32 19.11 -23.67
N ARG A 436 13.34 19.30 -22.78
CA ARG A 436 12.73 18.22 -21.97
C ARG A 436 11.34 17.81 -22.48
N VAL A 437 10.94 18.33 -23.64
CA VAL A 437 9.65 18.07 -24.28
C VAL A 437 9.79 16.89 -25.24
N SER A 438 8.81 16.00 -25.26
CA SER A 438 8.72 14.88 -26.20
C SER A 438 7.31 14.83 -26.79
N ALA A 439 7.10 14.05 -27.86
CA ALA A 439 5.77 13.87 -28.43
C ALA A 439 4.75 13.34 -27.39
N SER A 440 5.20 12.51 -26.44
CA SER A 440 4.39 12.02 -25.32
C SER A 440 4.25 13.00 -24.14
N ARG A 441 4.99 14.11 -24.14
CA ARG A 441 5.01 15.16 -23.10
C ARG A 441 5.05 16.54 -23.77
N PRO A 442 3.91 17.01 -24.32
CA PRO A 442 3.90 18.10 -25.30
C PRO A 442 3.91 19.51 -24.69
N LEU A 443 3.72 19.64 -23.38
CA LEU A 443 3.56 20.93 -22.71
C LEU A 443 4.88 21.49 -22.16
N ILE A 444 5.01 22.82 -22.20
CA ILE A 444 5.95 23.60 -21.42
C ILE A 444 5.22 24.70 -20.65
N THR A 445 5.83 25.22 -19.60
CA THR A 445 5.31 26.40 -18.91
C THR A 445 6.42 27.28 -18.35
N VAL A 446 6.18 28.60 -18.35
CA VAL A 446 7.07 29.59 -17.72
C VAL A 446 6.75 29.81 -16.25
N SER A 447 5.67 29.23 -15.73
CA SER A 447 5.24 29.40 -14.35
C SER A 447 5.96 28.44 -13.40
N ASP A 448 6.24 28.91 -12.19
CA ASP A 448 6.68 28.05 -11.07
C ASP A 448 5.54 27.15 -10.53
N ARG A 449 4.29 27.40 -10.96
CA ARG A 449 3.11 26.59 -10.66
C ARG A 449 2.87 25.63 -11.82
N ASN A 450 3.67 24.58 -11.89
CA ASN A 450 3.78 23.72 -13.07
C ASN A 450 3.46 22.24 -12.83
N LYS A 451 2.95 21.87 -11.66
CA LYS A 451 2.67 20.47 -11.31
C LYS A 451 1.17 20.29 -11.06
N PRO A 452 0.36 19.99 -12.08
CA PRO A 452 -1.03 19.59 -11.89
C PRO A 452 -1.13 18.16 -11.34
N ASP A 453 -2.19 17.86 -10.59
CA ASP A 453 -2.39 16.51 -10.03
C ASP A 453 -2.66 15.47 -11.12
N ILE A 454 -3.39 15.86 -12.18
CA ILE A 454 -3.70 15.00 -13.32
C ILE A 454 -3.57 15.80 -14.62
N ARG A 455 -2.96 15.20 -15.64
CA ARG A 455 -2.90 15.75 -16.99
C ARG A 455 -3.46 14.74 -17.99
N ILE A 456 -4.28 15.23 -18.91
CA ILE A 456 -4.81 14.47 -20.05
C ILE A 456 -4.27 15.14 -21.31
N ASP A 457 -3.42 14.44 -22.06
CA ASP A 457 -2.92 14.88 -23.36
C ASP A 457 -3.67 14.13 -24.46
N VAL A 458 -4.26 14.86 -25.40
CA VAL A 458 -5.09 14.31 -26.49
C VAL A 458 -4.33 14.42 -27.81
N PHE A 459 -4.35 13.34 -28.57
CA PHE A 459 -3.70 13.20 -29.86
C PHE A 459 -4.68 12.63 -30.88
N ASP A 460 -4.47 12.97 -32.15
CA ASP A 460 -5.18 12.31 -33.24
C ASP A 460 -4.61 10.92 -33.54
N ILE A 461 -5.23 10.21 -34.48
CA ILE A 461 -4.80 8.89 -34.99
C ILE A 461 -3.37 8.89 -35.56
N GLU A 462 -2.89 10.02 -36.07
CA GLU A 462 -1.52 10.20 -36.56
C GLU A 462 -0.52 10.53 -35.43
N LYS A 463 -0.99 10.55 -34.18
CA LYS A 463 -0.25 10.92 -32.96
C LYS A 463 0.24 12.36 -32.95
N ARG A 464 -0.42 13.24 -33.68
CA ARG A 464 -0.24 14.69 -33.59
C ARG A 464 -0.97 15.22 -32.36
N TYR A 465 -0.31 16.10 -31.64
CA TYR A 465 -0.85 16.66 -30.41
C TYR A 465 -1.94 17.69 -30.72
N LEU A 466 -3.14 17.48 -30.15
CA LEU A 466 -4.30 18.36 -30.35
C LEU A 466 -4.50 19.35 -29.20
N GLY A 467 -4.17 18.95 -27.97
CA GLY A 467 -4.36 19.77 -26.78
C GLY A 467 -4.39 18.95 -25.49
N SER A 468 -4.50 19.65 -24.36
CA SER A 468 -4.55 19.00 -23.04
C SER A 468 -5.69 19.54 -22.17
N VAL A 469 -6.13 18.70 -21.24
CA VAL A 469 -6.98 19.07 -20.10
C VAL A 469 -6.19 18.81 -18.82
N LEU A 470 -6.15 19.80 -17.94
CA LEU A 470 -5.50 19.67 -16.64
C LEU A 470 -6.57 19.48 -15.56
N LEU A 471 -6.27 18.69 -14.54
CA LEU A 471 -7.13 18.53 -13.39
C LEU A 471 -6.32 18.67 -12.09
N ASP A 472 -6.98 19.25 -11.09
CA ASP A 472 -6.38 19.56 -9.80
C ASP A 472 -7.36 19.17 -8.69
N ALA A 473 -7.01 18.17 -7.89
CA ALA A 473 -7.84 17.65 -6.81
C ALA A 473 -7.59 18.44 -5.54
N LYS A 474 -8.67 18.92 -4.90
CA LYS A 474 -8.59 19.76 -3.70
C LYS A 474 -9.53 19.22 -2.64
N TYR A 475 -8.93 18.60 -1.62
CA TYR A 475 -9.62 18.11 -0.42
C TYR A 475 -9.98 19.27 0.53
N ILE A 476 -10.82 20.19 0.07
CA ILE A 476 -11.35 21.33 0.83
C ILE A 476 -12.73 21.73 0.30
N LYS A 477 -13.54 22.38 1.14
CA LYS A 477 -14.83 22.95 0.72
C LYS A 477 -14.68 23.94 -0.43
N LEU A 478 -15.59 23.90 -1.40
CA LEU A 478 -15.57 24.83 -2.52
C LEU A 478 -15.67 26.31 -2.07
N ILE A 479 -16.46 26.68 -1.04
CA ILE A 479 -16.46 28.05 -0.49
C ILE A 479 -15.05 28.50 -0.06
N SER A 480 -14.26 27.60 0.51
CA SER A 480 -12.88 27.88 0.92
C SER A 480 -11.95 28.03 -0.29
N ILE A 481 -12.16 27.25 -1.35
CA ILE A 481 -11.46 27.42 -2.64
C ILE A 481 -11.77 28.80 -3.21
N LEU A 482 -13.05 29.15 -3.33
CA LEU A 482 -13.52 30.40 -3.92
C LEU A 482 -13.05 31.62 -3.12
N LYS A 483 -13.06 31.57 -1.78
CA LYS A 483 -12.50 32.64 -0.94
C LYS A 483 -11.01 32.87 -1.22
N LYS A 484 -10.23 31.80 -1.34
CA LYS A 484 -8.79 31.88 -1.66
C LYS A 484 -8.54 32.39 -3.08
N VAL A 485 -9.44 32.10 -4.01
CA VAL A 485 -9.39 32.63 -5.38
C VAL A 485 -9.77 34.10 -5.44
N LYS A 486 -10.75 34.56 -4.64
CA LYS A 486 -11.19 35.96 -4.57
C LYS A 486 -10.13 36.88 -3.95
N SER A 487 -9.22 36.34 -3.13
CA SER A 487 -8.16 37.14 -2.51
C SER A 487 -7.21 37.71 -3.58
N PHE A 488 -7.00 39.02 -3.57
CA PHE A 488 -6.09 39.74 -4.48
C PHE A 488 -4.63 39.76 -3.99
N ASP A 489 -4.30 38.90 -3.04
CA ASP A 489 -2.97 38.88 -2.43
C ASP A 489 -1.95 38.32 -3.44
N LYS A 490 -1.17 39.24 -4.04
CA LYS A 490 -0.44 39.10 -5.31
C LYS A 490 0.65 38.01 -5.36
N ASN A 491 0.92 37.30 -4.27
CA ASN A 491 2.13 36.50 -4.18
C ASN A 491 1.93 34.99 -3.94
N LYS A 492 0.75 34.47 -3.57
CA LYS A 492 0.59 33.04 -3.18
C LYS A 492 -0.84 32.46 -3.33
N GLY A 493 -1.66 32.96 -4.26
CA GLY A 493 -3.07 32.56 -4.35
C GLY A 493 -3.35 31.30 -5.19
N LEU A 494 -4.40 30.54 -4.84
CA LEU A 494 -4.96 29.47 -5.70
C LEU A 494 -5.38 30.01 -7.08
N ARG A 495 -5.75 31.29 -7.16
CA ARG A 495 -6.08 31.97 -8.40
C ARG A 495 -4.92 31.99 -9.39
N ASP A 496 -3.72 32.35 -8.92
CA ASP A 496 -2.53 32.43 -9.78
C ASP A 496 -2.17 31.05 -10.29
N GLN A 497 -2.24 30.02 -9.43
CA GLN A 497 -2.04 28.62 -9.83
C GLN A 497 -3.02 28.21 -10.94
N PHE A 498 -4.32 28.41 -10.75
CA PHE A 498 -5.33 28.01 -11.74
C PHE A 498 -5.23 28.80 -13.05
N THR A 499 -4.89 30.09 -12.94
CA THR A 499 -4.71 30.96 -14.10
C THR A 499 -3.46 30.57 -14.88
N SER A 500 -2.35 30.29 -14.19
CA SER A 500 -1.09 29.87 -14.80
C SER A 500 -1.20 28.55 -15.54
N TYR A 501 -1.91 27.56 -14.98
CA TYR A 501 -2.12 26.27 -15.64
C TYR A 501 -2.80 26.40 -17.01
N VAL A 502 -3.63 27.42 -17.23
CA VAL A 502 -4.34 27.61 -18.50
C VAL A 502 -3.64 28.61 -19.42
N ASN A 503 -3.06 29.67 -18.86
CA ASN A 503 -2.56 30.81 -19.65
C ASN A 503 -1.05 30.77 -19.88
N ASP A 504 -0.27 30.17 -18.98
CA ASP A 504 1.20 30.22 -19.01
C ASP A 504 1.79 28.94 -19.62
N THR A 505 0.94 28.02 -20.08
CA THR A 505 1.31 26.78 -20.75
C THR A 505 1.34 26.98 -22.27
N SER A 506 2.42 26.56 -22.92
CA SER A 506 2.56 26.50 -24.38
C SER A 506 3.01 25.12 -24.84
N SER A 507 2.97 24.85 -26.15
CA SER A 507 3.43 23.59 -26.73
C SER A 507 4.24 23.85 -27.99
N PRO A 508 5.51 23.43 -28.07
CA PRO A 508 6.32 23.56 -29.28
C PRO A 508 5.75 22.81 -30.50
N PHE A 509 4.82 21.87 -30.28
CA PHE A 509 4.15 21.13 -31.35
C PHE A 509 3.07 21.94 -32.04
N HIS A 510 2.61 23.04 -31.44
CA HIS A 510 1.71 24.00 -32.07
C HIS A 510 2.45 24.98 -32.99
N ASP A 511 3.72 25.30 -32.68
CA ASP A 511 4.54 26.28 -33.42
C ASP A 511 4.70 25.95 -34.92
N ASN A 512 4.54 24.68 -35.31
CA ASN A 512 4.70 24.25 -36.71
C ASN A 512 3.46 24.50 -37.59
N TYR A 513 2.34 24.93 -37.02
CA TYR A 513 1.06 25.05 -37.71
C TYR A 513 0.48 26.45 -37.52
N PRO A 514 0.45 27.28 -38.60
CA PRO A 514 -0.25 28.56 -38.61
C PRO A 514 -1.68 28.38 -38.11
N TYR A 515 -2.22 29.33 -37.34
CA TYR A 515 -3.53 29.30 -36.67
C TYR A 515 -3.64 28.42 -35.42
N ILE A 516 -2.77 27.41 -35.24
CA ILE A 516 -2.74 26.56 -34.03
C ILE A 516 -1.70 27.10 -33.02
N GLU A 517 -0.65 27.78 -33.50
CA GLU A 517 0.32 28.50 -32.67
C GLU A 517 -0.34 29.46 -31.67
N ASP A 518 -1.37 30.20 -32.10
CA ASP A 518 -2.13 31.13 -31.26
C ASP A 518 -3.17 30.43 -30.36
N MET A 519 -3.44 29.13 -30.58
CA MET A 519 -4.36 28.38 -29.75
C MET A 519 -3.70 27.92 -28.47
N ARG A 520 -4.41 28.14 -27.36
CA ARG A 520 -3.97 27.65 -26.05
C ARG A 520 -3.94 26.11 -26.05
N PRO A 521 -2.80 25.48 -25.71
CA PRO A 521 -2.70 24.02 -25.69
C PRO A 521 -3.58 23.43 -24.59
N VAL A 522 -3.60 24.04 -23.41
CA VAL A 522 -4.51 23.67 -22.33
C VAL A 522 -5.89 24.28 -22.56
N ARG A 523 -6.88 23.44 -22.83
CA ARG A 523 -8.25 23.87 -23.13
C ARG A 523 -9.02 24.30 -21.88
N ALA A 524 -8.85 23.53 -20.80
CA ALA A 524 -9.54 23.72 -19.54
C ALA A 524 -8.75 23.15 -18.36
N LEU A 525 -8.99 23.73 -17.19
CA LEU A 525 -8.60 23.22 -15.88
C LEU A 525 -9.86 22.77 -15.14
N LEU A 526 -9.89 21.51 -14.70
CA LEU A 526 -10.98 20.94 -13.90
C LEU A 526 -10.53 20.82 -12.44
N VAL A 527 -11.20 21.52 -11.55
CA VAL A 527 -10.91 21.51 -10.11
C VAL A 527 -11.88 20.56 -9.42
N LEU A 528 -11.36 19.47 -8.86
CA LEU A 528 -12.17 18.39 -8.27
C LEU A 528 -12.26 18.54 -6.75
N TYR A 529 -13.45 18.51 -6.16
CA TYR A 529 -13.65 18.73 -4.72
C TYR A 529 -14.75 17.84 -4.10
N PRO A 530 -14.66 17.47 -2.81
CA PRO A 530 -15.55 16.47 -2.21
C PRO A 530 -16.90 17.01 -1.69
N THR A 531 -16.97 18.27 -1.26
CA THR A 531 -18.07 18.78 -0.43
C THR A 531 -19.15 19.51 -1.22
N ASN A 532 -20.42 19.18 -0.96
CA ASN A 532 -21.57 19.88 -1.53
C ASN A 532 -21.71 21.32 -0.96
N ASN A 533 -21.88 22.32 -1.82
CA ASN A 533 -22.34 23.65 -1.40
C ASN A 533 -23.70 23.92 -2.02
N SER A 534 -24.50 24.80 -1.39
CA SER A 534 -25.76 25.29 -1.96
C SER A 534 -25.58 25.79 -3.41
N GLU A 535 -26.57 25.52 -4.28
CA GLU A 535 -26.59 25.91 -5.70
C GLU A 535 -26.24 27.39 -5.97
N ASP A 536 -26.47 28.27 -5.00
CA ASP A 536 -26.12 29.70 -5.06
C ASP A 536 -24.61 29.97 -5.13
N VAL A 537 -23.78 29.07 -4.58
CA VAL A 537 -22.31 29.18 -4.61
C VAL A 537 -21.76 28.78 -5.99
N VAL A 538 -22.44 27.86 -6.67
CA VAL A 538 -22.03 27.33 -7.99
C VAL A 538 -22.20 28.39 -9.09
N LYS A 539 -23.21 29.25 -8.99
CA LYS A 539 -23.44 30.34 -9.96
C LYS A 539 -22.42 31.50 -9.86
N GLU A 540 -21.70 31.64 -8.75
CA GLU A 540 -20.58 32.59 -8.61
C GLU A 540 -19.26 32.10 -9.25
N GLU A 541 -19.16 30.81 -9.60
CA GLU A 541 -17.93 30.13 -10.04
C GLU A 541 -17.28 30.72 -11.30
N SER A 542 -18.08 31.18 -12.27
CA SER A 542 -17.58 31.56 -13.59
C SER A 542 -17.10 33.01 -13.72
N ARG A 543 -17.26 33.83 -12.68
CA ARG A 543 -16.97 35.28 -12.76
C ARG A 543 -15.51 35.64 -12.46
N TYR A 544 -14.75 34.78 -11.75
CA TYR A 544 -13.47 35.19 -11.15
C TYR A 544 -12.22 34.45 -11.68
N THR A 545 -12.35 33.22 -12.17
CA THR A 545 -11.24 32.40 -12.72
C THR A 545 -11.22 32.31 -14.24
N GLY A 546 -12.24 32.84 -14.91
CA GLY A 546 -12.40 32.77 -16.37
C GLY A 546 -13.14 31.51 -16.83
N LYS A 547 -13.55 31.49 -18.11
CA LYS A 547 -14.41 30.44 -18.69
C LYS A 547 -13.75 29.06 -18.82
N ASN A 548 -12.43 28.98 -18.65
CA ASN A 548 -11.65 27.76 -18.86
C ASN A 548 -11.33 27.02 -17.55
N VAL A 549 -11.78 27.53 -16.40
CA VAL A 549 -11.70 26.81 -15.12
C VAL A 549 -13.10 26.32 -14.75
N ARG A 550 -13.24 25.02 -14.50
CA ARG A 550 -14.50 24.38 -14.09
C ARG A 550 -14.31 23.71 -12.74
N TYR A 551 -15.32 23.78 -11.88
CA TYR A 551 -15.33 23.10 -10.59
C TYR A 551 -16.26 21.90 -10.72
N ILE A 552 -15.80 20.71 -10.31
CA ILE A 552 -16.57 19.47 -10.42
C ILE A 552 -16.60 18.82 -9.04
N GLN A 553 -17.79 18.50 -8.57
CA GLN A 553 -17.94 17.79 -7.32
C GLN A 553 -17.64 16.30 -7.53
N MET A 554 -16.81 15.72 -6.68
CA MET A 554 -16.48 14.29 -6.69
C MET A 554 -16.54 13.72 -5.28
N ARG A 555 -17.64 13.04 -4.97
CA ARG A 555 -17.84 12.46 -3.64
C ARG A 555 -17.83 10.94 -3.67
N PRO A 556 -17.14 10.28 -2.72
CA PRO A 556 -17.17 8.82 -2.64
C PRO A 556 -18.58 8.28 -2.43
N GLY A 557 -19.01 7.35 -3.29
CA GLY A 557 -20.33 6.72 -3.22
C GLY A 557 -21.43 7.44 -4.01
N GLU A 558 -21.15 8.59 -4.61
CA GLU A 558 -22.05 9.27 -5.56
C GLU A 558 -21.71 8.89 -7.01
N ASP A 559 -22.61 9.23 -7.96
CA ASP A 559 -22.34 9.02 -9.38
C ASP A 559 -21.35 10.08 -9.94
N PHE A 560 -20.77 9.77 -11.10
CA PHE A 560 -19.76 10.62 -11.74
C PHE A 560 -20.24 11.18 -13.09
N VAL A 561 -21.56 11.37 -13.25
CA VAL A 561 -22.16 11.79 -14.52
C VAL A 561 -21.67 13.18 -14.94
N GLU A 562 -21.52 14.10 -13.98
CA GLU A 562 -21.00 15.45 -14.26
C GLU A 562 -19.55 15.41 -14.78
N LEU A 563 -18.68 14.62 -14.13
CA LEU A 563 -17.30 14.42 -14.59
C LEU A 563 -17.28 13.86 -16.01
N ASP A 564 -18.06 12.81 -16.27
CA ASP A 564 -18.12 12.15 -17.57
C ASP A 564 -18.54 13.15 -18.65
N SER A 565 -19.63 13.89 -18.43
CA SER A 565 -20.14 14.90 -19.37
C SER A 565 -19.14 16.02 -19.65
N ILE A 566 -18.52 16.60 -18.62
CA ILE A 566 -17.58 17.71 -18.79
C ILE A 566 -16.29 17.23 -19.47
N LEU A 567 -15.83 16.02 -19.15
CA LEU A 567 -14.65 15.45 -19.77
C LEU A 567 -14.88 15.19 -21.26
N SER A 568 -16.00 14.57 -21.62
CA SER A 568 -16.37 14.34 -23.03
C SER A 568 -16.51 15.65 -23.81
N GLU A 569 -17.14 16.67 -23.22
CA GLU A 569 -17.29 18.00 -23.85
C GLU A 569 -15.92 18.62 -24.17
N ASN A 570 -14.96 18.53 -23.25
CA ASN A 570 -13.63 19.11 -23.46
C ASN A 570 -12.79 18.30 -24.46
N ILE A 571 -12.87 16.96 -24.42
CA ILE A 571 -12.16 16.10 -25.38
C ILE A 571 -12.71 16.33 -26.80
N SER A 572 -14.03 16.37 -26.98
CA SER A 572 -14.66 16.64 -28.28
C SER A 572 -14.26 18.01 -28.85
N LYS A 573 -14.21 19.05 -28.01
CA LYS A 573 -13.73 20.39 -28.44
C LYS A 573 -12.25 20.43 -28.79
N ILE A 574 -11.43 19.55 -28.21
CA ILE A 574 -10.02 19.40 -28.60
C ILE A 574 -9.92 18.64 -29.93
N GLN A 575 -10.76 17.62 -30.12
CA GLN A 575 -10.84 16.86 -31.36
C GLN A 575 -11.21 17.72 -32.57
N ASP A 576 -12.04 18.75 -32.41
CA ASP A 576 -12.36 19.72 -33.47
C ASP A 576 -11.10 20.37 -34.09
N ARG A 577 -9.97 20.40 -33.35
CA ARG A 577 -8.69 20.90 -33.85
C ARG A 577 -8.07 19.99 -34.92
N SER A 578 -8.41 18.70 -34.94
CA SER A 578 -7.97 17.74 -35.98
C SER A 578 -8.38 18.22 -37.38
N ASN A 579 -9.58 18.77 -37.51
CA ASN A 579 -10.09 19.32 -38.78
C ASN A 579 -9.22 20.47 -39.30
N ILE A 580 -8.61 21.26 -38.41
CA ILE A 580 -7.74 22.39 -38.77
C ILE A 580 -6.43 21.87 -39.37
N PHE A 581 -5.87 20.79 -38.81
CA PHE A 581 -4.69 20.13 -39.36
C PHE A 581 -4.96 19.58 -40.76
N GLU A 582 -6.08 18.86 -40.96
CA GLU A 582 -6.46 18.32 -42.27
C GLU A 582 -6.63 19.42 -43.34
N MET A 583 -7.24 20.55 -42.97
CA MET A 583 -7.37 21.69 -43.88
C MET A 583 -6.01 22.27 -44.29
N PHE A 584 -5.03 22.29 -43.38
CA PHE A 584 -3.68 22.78 -43.66
C PHE A 584 -2.89 21.82 -44.56
N ASP A 585 -2.95 20.51 -44.30
CA ASP A 585 -2.27 19.50 -45.11
C ASP A 585 -2.83 19.42 -46.54
N LEU A 586 -4.14 19.60 -46.70
CA LEU A 586 -4.80 19.73 -48.01
C LEU A 586 -4.37 21.00 -48.76
N HIS A 587 -4.02 22.07 -48.05
CA HIS A 587 -3.53 23.30 -48.68
C HIS A 587 -2.07 23.15 -49.13
N ASN A 588 -1.23 22.49 -48.33
CA ASN A 588 0.18 22.28 -48.66
C ASN A 588 0.40 21.20 -49.73
N SER A 589 -0.49 20.21 -49.86
CA SER A 589 -0.40 19.19 -50.91
C SER A 589 -0.87 19.66 -52.30
N LYS A 590 -1.52 20.84 -52.37
CA LYS A 590 -1.97 21.48 -53.62
C LYS A 590 -1.00 22.54 -54.16
N ASN A 591 0.02 22.89 -53.39
CA ASN A 591 1.13 23.76 -53.78
C ASN A 591 2.39 22.92 -54.01
#